data_AF-A0AAV6ZAT1-F1
#
_entry.id   AF-A0AAV6ZAT1-F1
#
_cell.length_a   1.000
_cell.length_b   1.000
_cell.length_c   1.000
_cell.angle_alpha   90.00
_cell.angle_beta   90.00
_cell.angle_gamma   90.00
#
_symmetry.space_group_name_H-M   'P 1'
#
loop_
_entity.id
_entity.type
_entity.pdbx_description
1 polymer ?
#
loop_
_entity_poly.entity_id
_entity_poly.type
_entity_poly.pdbx_seq_one_letter_code
_entity_poly.pdbx_strand_id
1 'polypeptide(L)'
;MLTGVFPIVVLTRKTAGSLTATEGIFRDIGVERIFSFENYTQEDHMKTRGKHEELLKFLCEVIKDVQFHVEKIPRDPVKETAERRKFVLNYVHEADMRAKQMEEEKQKAKEKAEREKVLRQQEEEMRRQREREEQKLQENLRRKQQELERLKEKESEEQKAKELQARKSSGAKKPNRFLAIFKSRNERSLYPNLRSQE
;
A
#
# COMPACT_ATOMS: atom_id res chain seq x y z
N MET A 1 0.80 38.32 -16.20
CA MET A 1 0.77 37.35 -17.30
C MET A 1 2.20 37.13 -17.78
N LEU A 2 2.79 35.98 -17.48
CA LEU A 2 4.24 35.73 -17.66
C LEU A 2 4.57 35.02 -18.98
N THR A 3 3.57 34.62 -19.75
CA THR A 3 3.76 34.07 -21.09
C THR A 3 3.34 35.15 -22.09
N GLY A 4 4.27 35.99 -22.53
CA GLY A 4 4.08 36.87 -23.70
C GLY A 4 3.98 36.08 -25.02
N VAL A 5 3.41 34.87 -24.95
CA VAL A 5 3.12 33.93 -26.02
C VAL A 5 1.60 33.82 -26.01
N PHE A 6 0.96 34.33 -27.05
CA PHE A 6 -0.46 34.14 -27.32
C PHE A 6 -0.55 32.91 -28.23
N PRO A 7 -0.65 31.68 -27.70
CA PRO A 7 -0.79 30.51 -28.54
C PRO A 7 -2.08 30.66 -29.37
N ILE A 8 -1.90 30.75 -30.69
CA ILE A 8 -2.98 30.68 -31.67
C ILE A 8 -2.95 29.26 -32.23
N VAL A 9 -4.04 28.53 -32.07
CA VAL A 9 -4.20 27.19 -32.65
C VAL A 9 -5.13 27.29 -33.85
N VAL A 10 -4.69 26.75 -34.98
CA VAL A 10 -5.49 26.66 -36.20
C VAL A 10 -5.84 25.20 -36.46
N LEU A 11 -7.14 24.88 -36.42
CA LEU A 11 -7.67 23.54 -36.66
C LEU A 11 -8.13 23.46 -38.12
N THR A 12 -7.49 22.62 -38.93
CA THR A 12 -7.68 22.57 -40.40
C THR A 12 -8.53 21.38 -40.87
N ARG A 13 -9.47 20.88 -40.06
CA ARG A 13 -10.36 19.77 -40.45
C ARG A 13 -11.66 19.76 -39.63
N LYS A 14 -12.50 20.77 -39.85
CA LYS A 14 -13.80 20.97 -39.14
C LYS A 14 -14.73 19.74 -39.17
N THR A 15 -14.58 18.86 -40.16
CA THR A 15 -15.49 17.74 -40.45
C THR A 15 -15.02 16.36 -39.98
N ALA A 16 -13.79 16.23 -39.46
CA ALA A 16 -13.23 14.95 -38.99
C ALA A 16 -13.19 14.86 -37.47
N GLY A 17 -14.37 14.82 -36.82
CA GLY A 17 -14.52 14.60 -35.38
C GLY A 17 -15.31 15.69 -34.63
N SER A 18 -15.42 15.54 -33.31
CA SER A 18 -16.07 16.53 -32.45
C SER A 18 -15.13 17.73 -32.24
N LEU A 19 -15.30 18.77 -33.07
CA LEU A 19 -14.57 20.03 -32.96
C LEU A 19 -14.60 20.58 -31.52
N THR A 20 -15.74 20.47 -30.85
CA THR A 20 -15.96 20.91 -29.47
C THR A 20 -15.04 20.20 -28.47
N ALA A 21 -14.80 18.91 -28.64
CA ALA A 21 -13.90 18.16 -27.76
C ALA A 21 -12.44 18.61 -27.95
N THR A 22 -12.03 18.81 -29.19
CA THR A 22 -10.68 19.29 -29.54
C THR A 22 -10.45 20.72 -29.04
N GLU A 23 -11.44 21.60 -29.21
CA GLU A 23 -11.40 22.97 -28.68
C GLU A 23 -11.30 22.99 -27.15
N GLY A 24 -12.03 22.09 -26.47
CA GLY A 24 -11.96 21.93 -25.01
C GLY A 24 -10.54 21.61 -24.54
N ILE A 25 -9.88 20.63 -25.15
CA ILE A 25 -8.49 20.25 -24.82
C ILE A 25 -7.54 21.43 -24.97
N PHE A 26 -7.65 22.21 -26.05
CA PHE A 26 -6.77 23.36 -26.25
C PHE A 26 -7.05 24.49 -25.25
N ARG A 27 -8.31 24.73 -24.89
CA ARG A 27 -8.65 25.69 -23.83
C ARG A 27 -8.09 25.26 -22.48
N ASP A 28 -8.17 23.98 -22.14
CA ASP A 28 -7.62 23.44 -20.89
C ASP A 28 -6.09 23.58 -20.80
N ILE A 29 -5.41 23.60 -21.95
CA ILE A 29 -3.96 23.86 -22.07
C ILE A 29 -3.64 25.37 -22.03
N GLY A 30 -4.64 26.24 -21.98
CA GLY A 30 -4.47 27.70 -21.91
C GLY A 30 -4.36 28.39 -23.26
N VAL A 31 -4.85 27.76 -24.33
CA VAL A 31 -4.94 28.40 -25.65
C VAL A 31 -6.04 29.46 -25.64
N GLU A 32 -5.67 30.72 -25.86
CA GLU A 32 -6.60 31.85 -25.80
C GLU A 32 -7.43 32.01 -27.07
N ARG A 33 -6.85 31.69 -28.24
CA ARG A 33 -7.53 31.82 -29.54
C ARG A 33 -7.43 30.55 -30.35
N ILE A 34 -8.57 29.98 -30.67
CA ILE A 34 -8.71 28.79 -31.50
C ILE A 34 -9.52 29.18 -32.73
N PHE A 35 -8.93 28.98 -33.90
CA PHE A 35 -9.59 29.19 -35.18
C PHE A 35 -9.78 27.84 -35.88
N SER A 36 -10.99 27.56 -36.33
CA SER A 36 -11.29 26.35 -37.08
C SER A 36 -11.62 26.71 -38.52
N PHE A 37 -10.86 26.13 -39.46
CA PHE A 37 -11.11 26.29 -40.89
C PHE A 37 -11.28 24.91 -41.53
N GLU A 38 -12.09 24.87 -42.57
CA GLU A 38 -12.13 23.73 -43.47
C GLU A 38 -10.94 23.81 -44.45
N ASN A 39 -10.35 22.68 -44.81
CA ASN A 39 -9.27 22.66 -45.80
C ASN A 39 -9.81 23.13 -47.14
N TYR A 40 -9.20 24.17 -47.70
CA TYR A 40 -9.44 24.58 -49.08
C TYR A 40 -8.97 23.48 -50.03
N THR A 41 -9.91 22.86 -50.74
CA THR A 41 -9.60 21.93 -51.83
C THR A 41 -9.48 22.68 -53.16
N GLN A 42 -8.97 22.02 -54.21
CA GLN A 42 -8.99 22.57 -55.57
C GLN A 42 -10.41 22.77 -56.11
N GLU A 43 -11.45 22.27 -55.45
CA GLU A 43 -12.85 22.49 -55.85
C GLU A 43 -13.42 23.78 -55.22
N ASP A 44 -12.75 24.32 -54.19
CA ASP A 44 -13.17 25.51 -53.44
C ASP A 44 -12.71 26.84 -54.08
N HIS A 45 -12.29 26.83 -55.35
CA HIS A 45 -11.89 28.05 -56.08
C HIS A 45 -13.06 29.01 -56.33
N MET A 46 -14.31 28.54 -56.20
CA MET A 46 -15.49 29.39 -56.33
C MET A 46 -15.77 30.11 -55.01
N LYS A 47 -15.71 31.45 -55.05
CA LYS A 47 -16.02 32.35 -53.92
C LYS A 47 -17.43 32.11 -53.39
N THR A 48 -17.57 31.19 -52.46
CA THR A 48 -18.85 30.95 -51.77
C THR A 48 -18.91 31.91 -50.59
N ARG A 49 -19.90 32.82 -50.59
CA ARG A 49 -19.96 34.02 -49.73
C ARG A 49 -19.94 33.77 -48.20
N GLY A 50 -19.95 32.53 -47.72
CA GLY A 50 -19.79 32.19 -46.29
C GLY A 50 -18.49 31.44 -45.93
N LYS A 51 -17.93 30.61 -46.84
CA LYS A 51 -16.74 29.78 -46.53
C LYS A 51 -15.50 30.60 -46.20
N HIS A 52 -15.34 31.75 -46.84
CA HIS A 52 -14.19 32.63 -46.63
C HIS A 52 -14.37 33.61 -45.47
N GLU A 53 -15.58 33.73 -44.90
CA GLU A 53 -15.86 34.73 -43.88
C GLU A 53 -15.07 34.47 -42.59
N GLU A 54 -15.03 33.20 -42.14
CA GLU A 54 -14.26 32.80 -40.96
C GLU A 54 -12.76 33.08 -41.16
N LEU A 55 -12.21 32.76 -42.34
CA LEU A 55 -10.81 33.02 -42.67
C LEU A 55 -10.51 34.52 -42.74
N LEU A 56 -11.36 35.31 -43.40
CA LEU A 56 -11.18 36.75 -43.53
C LEU A 56 -11.29 37.43 -42.16
N LYS A 57 -12.23 37.00 -41.31
CA LYS A 57 -12.36 37.50 -39.94
C LYS A 57 -11.11 37.20 -39.13
N PHE A 58 -10.57 35.98 -39.22
CA PHE A 58 -9.28 35.64 -38.63
C PHE A 58 -8.15 36.54 -39.10
N LEU A 59 -8.00 36.71 -40.42
CA LEU A 59 -6.95 37.57 -40.99
C LEU A 59 -7.10 39.02 -40.48
N CYS A 60 -8.33 39.54 -40.40
CA CYS A 60 -8.59 40.85 -39.82
C CYS A 60 -8.21 40.94 -38.33
N GLU A 61 -8.52 39.91 -37.53
CA GLU A 61 -8.14 39.88 -36.11
C GLU A 61 -6.63 39.80 -35.92
N VAL A 62 -5.92 39.00 -36.71
CA VAL A 62 -4.46 38.92 -36.70
C VAL A 62 -3.83 40.25 -37.10
N ILE A 63 -4.32 40.90 -38.15
CA ILE A 63 -3.82 42.21 -38.59
C ILE A 63 -4.02 43.26 -37.50
N LYS A 64 -5.19 43.29 -36.85
CA LYS A 64 -5.45 44.21 -35.72
C LYS A 64 -4.50 43.97 -34.55
N ASP A 65 -4.25 42.71 -34.21
CA ASP A 65 -3.29 42.36 -33.16
C ASP A 65 -1.87 42.79 -33.53
N VAL A 66 -1.44 42.56 -34.78
CA VAL A 66 -0.12 42.98 -35.25
C VAL A 66 -0.01 44.50 -35.21
N GLN A 67 -1.00 45.25 -35.70
CA GLN A 67 -1.03 46.71 -35.66
C GLN A 67 -0.95 47.24 -34.22
N PHE A 68 -1.73 46.67 -33.30
CA PHE A 68 -1.67 47.03 -31.88
C PHE A 68 -0.26 46.87 -31.30
N HIS A 69 0.41 45.76 -31.64
CA HIS A 69 1.75 45.46 -31.17
C HIS A 69 2.85 46.30 -31.83
N VAL A 70 2.67 46.68 -33.09
CA VAL A 70 3.61 47.53 -33.84
C VAL A 70 3.51 49.00 -33.40
N GLU A 71 2.30 49.50 -33.12
CA GLU A 71 2.07 50.92 -32.87
C GLU A 71 2.17 51.33 -31.39
N LYS A 72 1.76 50.45 -30.44
CA LYS A 72 1.58 50.85 -29.04
C LYS A 72 2.64 50.35 -28.07
N ILE A 73 3.47 49.39 -28.45
CA ILE A 73 4.47 48.79 -27.56
C ILE A 73 5.81 48.77 -28.31
N PRO A 74 6.80 49.57 -27.90
CA PRO A 74 8.15 49.43 -28.42
C PRO A 74 8.68 48.06 -28.02
N ARG A 75 8.75 47.14 -28.98
CA ARG A 75 9.25 45.78 -28.77
C ARG A 75 10.59 45.61 -29.44
N ASP A 76 11.52 44.97 -28.73
CA ASP A 76 12.72 44.40 -29.33
C ASP A 76 12.43 42.91 -29.64
N PRO A 77 12.13 42.56 -30.91
CA PRO A 77 11.78 41.20 -31.28
C PRO A 77 12.91 40.21 -31.03
N VAL A 78 14.17 40.65 -31.04
CA VAL A 78 15.34 39.79 -30.78
C VAL A 78 15.35 39.39 -29.31
N LYS A 79 15.17 40.36 -28.41
CA LYS A 79 15.13 40.13 -26.97
C LYS A 79 13.95 39.25 -26.56
N GLU A 80 12.75 39.52 -27.07
CA GLU A 80 11.57 38.69 -26.78
C GLU A 80 11.74 37.25 -27.28
N THR A 81 12.32 37.07 -28.46
CA THR A 81 12.58 35.72 -28.99
C THR A 81 13.59 34.97 -28.12
N ALA A 82 14.64 35.64 -27.65
CA ALA A 82 15.60 35.05 -26.73
C ALA A 82 14.97 34.65 -25.39
N GLU A 83 14.15 35.53 -24.80
CA GLU A 83 13.41 35.26 -23.56
C GLU A 83 12.42 34.10 -23.72
N ARG A 84 11.69 34.04 -24.84
CA ARG A 84 10.77 32.94 -25.17
C ARG A 84 11.51 31.61 -25.32
N ARG A 85 12.64 31.59 -26.04
CA ARG A 85 13.46 30.37 -26.19
C ARG A 85 13.95 29.88 -24.84
N LYS A 86 14.42 30.81 -23.99
CA LYS A 86 14.85 30.50 -22.62
C LYS A 86 13.71 29.91 -21.79
N PHE A 87 12.52 30.50 -21.86
CA PHE A 87 11.34 30.01 -21.15
C PHE A 87 10.96 28.59 -21.59
N VAL A 88 10.84 28.34 -22.90
CA VAL A 88 10.48 27.02 -23.43
C VAL A 88 11.50 25.97 -23.03
N LEU A 89 12.79 26.30 -23.13
CA LEU A 89 13.86 25.38 -22.74
C LEU A 89 13.81 25.04 -21.25
N ASN A 90 13.60 26.04 -20.39
CA ASN A 90 13.45 25.84 -18.96
C ASN A 90 12.21 24.99 -18.63
N TYR A 91 11.08 25.27 -19.28
CA TYR A 91 9.84 24.53 -19.08
C TYR A 91 10.01 23.04 -19.41
N VAL A 92 10.61 22.74 -20.57
CA VAL A 92 10.89 21.35 -20.98
C VAL A 92 11.84 20.68 -19.99
N HIS A 93 12.91 21.38 -19.59
CA HIS A 93 13.86 20.85 -18.61
C HIS A 93 13.19 20.55 -17.25
N GLU A 94 12.37 21.46 -16.73
CA GLU A 94 11.64 21.26 -15.48
C GLU A 94 10.62 20.13 -15.56
N ALA A 95 9.98 19.93 -16.72
CA ALA A 95 9.10 18.79 -16.95
C ALA A 95 9.88 17.47 -16.90
N ASP A 96 11.03 17.39 -17.57
CA ASP A 96 11.90 16.21 -17.55
C ASP A 96 12.43 15.89 -16.15
N MET A 97 12.84 16.92 -15.39
CA MET A 97 13.34 16.73 -14.02
C MET A 97 12.24 16.23 -13.08
N ARG A 98 11.01 16.73 -13.20
CA ARG A 98 9.87 16.22 -12.43
C ARG A 98 9.54 14.78 -12.77
N ALA A 99 9.61 14.40 -14.04
CA ALA A 99 9.39 13.02 -14.47
C ALA A 99 10.42 12.06 -13.85
N LYS A 100 11.72 12.43 -13.88
CA LYS A 100 12.79 11.64 -13.26
C LYS A 100 12.61 11.49 -11.75
N GLN A 101 12.26 12.57 -11.05
CA GLN A 101 12.01 12.53 -9.61
C GLN A 101 10.87 11.56 -9.25
N MET A 102 9.75 11.62 -9.98
CA MET A 102 8.63 10.70 -9.77
C MET A 102 9.02 9.24 -10.01
N GLU A 103 9.88 8.97 -11.01
CA GLU A 103 10.36 7.62 -11.30
C GLU A 103 11.27 7.09 -10.19
N GLU A 104 12.20 7.91 -9.70
CA GLU A 104 13.08 7.57 -8.58
C GLU A 104 12.30 7.30 -7.28
N GLU A 105 11.30 8.13 -6.97
CA GLU A 105 10.43 7.94 -5.80
C GLU A 105 9.66 6.63 -5.88
N LYS A 106 9.11 6.31 -7.07
CA LYS A 106 8.41 5.05 -7.32
C LYS A 106 9.34 3.85 -7.13
N GLN A 107 10.60 3.96 -7.55
CA GLN A 107 11.59 2.89 -7.37
C GLN A 107 11.95 2.69 -5.90
N LYS A 108 12.22 3.78 -5.17
CA LYS A 108 12.47 3.74 -3.72
C LYS A 108 11.29 3.14 -2.95
N ALA A 109 10.05 3.48 -3.33
CA ALA A 109 8.85 2.92 -2.72
C ALA A 109 8.74 1.41 -2.95
N LYS A 110 9.04 0.92 -4.15
CA LYS A 110 9.07 -0.51 -4.46
C LYS A 110 10.12 -1.25 -3.63
N GLU A 111 11.35 -0.74 -3.59
CA GLU A 111 12.43 -1.34 -2.80
C GLU A 111 12.09 -1.41 -1.31
N LYS A 112 11.49 -0.34 -0.76
CA LYS A 112 11.05 -0.32 0.64
C LYS A 112 9.97 -1.38 0.89
N ALA A 113 8.98 -1.50 -0.01
CA ALA A 113 7.92 -2.49 0.10
C ALA A 113 8.46 -3.93 0.03
N GLU A 114 9.46 -4.19 -0.82
CA GLU A 114 10.11 -5.51 -0.89
C GLU A 114 10.90 -5.84 0.38
N ARG A 115 11.70 -4.88 0.88
CA ARG A 115 12.44 -5.05 2.14
C ARG A 115 11.50 -5.35 3.31
N GLU A 116 10.37 -4.64 3.38
CA GLU A 116 9.37 -4.85 4.41
C GLU A 116 8.72 -6.24 4.31
N LYS A 117 8.42 -6.72 3.09
CA LYS A 117 7.90 -8.08 2.88
C LYS A 117 8.90 -9.14 3.35
N VAL A 118 10.18 -8.99 3.03
CA VAL A 118 11.23 -9.92 3.47
C VAL A 118 11.34 -9.93 4.99
N LEU A 119 11.31 -8.75 5.64
CA LEU A 119 11.36 -8.67 7.09
C LEU A 119 10.17 -9.37 7.75
N ARG A 120 8.95 -9.17 7.23
CA ARG A 120 7.74 -9.85 7.73
C ARG A 120 7.85 -11.37 7.56
N GLN A 121 8.40 -11.85 6.45
CA GLN A 121 8.61 -13.28 6.23
C GLN A 121 9.61 -13.86 7.24
N GLN A 122 10.72 -13.15 7.51
CA GLN A 122 11.70 -13.57 8.51
C GLN A 122 11.10 -13.59 9.93
N GLU A 123 10.32 -12.58 10.31
CA GLU A 123 9.64 -12.53 11.60
C GLU A 123 8.65 -13.69 11.76
N GLU A 124 7.87 -13.99 10.72
CA GLU A 124 6.93 -15.10 10.72
C GLU A 124 7.64 -16.46 10.83
N GLU A 125 8.76 -16.63 10.13
CA GLU A 125 9.57 -17.84 10.21
C GLU A 125 10.19 -18.03 11.60
N MET A 126 10.74 -16.96 12.18
CA MET A 126 11.26 -16.96 13.55
C MET A 126 10.18 -17.28 14.57
N ARG A 127 8.96 -16.77 14.38
CA ARG A 127 7.82 -17.09 15.25
C ARG A 127 7.46 -18.58 15.16
N ARG A 128 7.37 -19.14 13.95
CA ARG A 128 7.12 -20.57 13.75
C ARG A 128 8.22 -21.45 14.34
N GLN A 129 9.48 -21.01 14.31
CA GLN A 129 10.58 -21.73 14.96
C GLN A 129 10.42 -21.75 16.48
N ARG A 130 10.13 -20.61 17.11
CA ARG A 130 9.89 -20.53 18.57
C ARG A 130 8.72 -21.42 18.99
N GLU A 131 7.60 -21.38 18.26
CA GLU A 131 6.44 -22.25 18.54
C GLU A 131 6.80 -23.75 18.47
N ARG A 132 7.65 -24.16 17.51
CA ARG A 132 8.14 -25.54 17.43
C ARG A 132 9.07 -25.91 18.59
N GLU A 133 9.93 -25.00 19.01
CA GLU A 133 10.83 -25.23 20.15
C GLU A 133 10.06 -25.35 21.47
N GLU A 134 9.06 -24.48 21.68
CA GLU A 134 8.17 -24.55 22.84
C GLU A 134 7.38 -25.87 22.89
N GLN A 135 6.85 -26.34 21.75
CA GLN A 135 6.18 -27.63 21.66
C GLN A 135 7.11 -28.80 22.03
N LYS A 136 8.34 -28.80 21.51
CA LYS A 136 9.35 -29.82 21.88
C LYS A 136 9.68 -29.78 23.37
N LEU A 137 9.80 -28.58 23.95
CA LEU A 137 10.09 -28.41 25.36
C LEU A 137 8.95 -28.94 26.24
N GLN A 138 7.69 -28.62 25.89
CA GLN A 138 6.51 -29.14 26.58
C GLN A 138 6.42 -30.66 26.49
N GLU A 139 6.69 -31.23 25.31
CA GLU A 139 6.68 -32.70 25.13
C GLU A 139 7.76 -33.37 25.99
N ASN A 140 8.98 -32.81 26.01
CA ASN A 140 10.08 -33.32 26.84
C ASN A 140 9.75 -33.24 28.34
N LEU A 141 9.13 -32.14 28.79
CA LEU A 141 8.65 -32.01 30.17
C LEU A 141 7.62 -33.07 30.52
N ARG A 142 6.65 -33.32 29.62
CA ARG A 142 5.62 -34.35 29.81
C ARG A 142 6.23 -35.75 29.91
N ARG A 143 7.21 -36.08 29.05
CA ARG A 143 7.95 -37.35 29.12
C ARG A 143 8.70 -37.52 30.44
N LYS A 144 9.39 -36.47 30.91
CA LYS A 144 10.07 -36.49 32.21
C LYS A 144 9.11 -36.69 33.38
N GLN A 145 7.94 -36.03 33.36
CA GLN A 145 6.93 -36.22 34.41
C GLN A 145 6.43 -37.66 34.47
N GLN A 146 6.12 -38.27 33.31
CA GLN A 146 5.70 -39.67 33.23
C GLN A 146 6.78 -40.63 33.75
N GLU A 147 8.05 -40.36 33.44
CA GLU A 147 9.17 -41.17 33.93
C GLU A 147 9.32 -41.05 35.46
N LEU A 148 9.15 -39.85 36.00
CA LEU A 148 9.17 -39.59 37.45
C LEU A 148 8.02 -40.30 38.17
N GLU A 149 6.83 -40.35 37.58
CA GLU A 149 5.69 -41.13 38.10
C GLU A 149 5.99 -42.63 38.11
N ARG A 150 6.53 -43.17 37.01
CA ARG A 150 6.92 -44.59 36.94
C ARG A 150 7.98 -44.97 37.98
N LEU A 151 8.93 -44.07 38.26
CA LEU A 151 9.94 -44.28 39.31
C LEU A 151 9.29 -44.30 40.70
N LYS A 152 8.39 -43.36 40.99
CA LYS A 152 7.63 -43.34 42.25
C LYS A 152 6.78 -44.60 42.45
N GLU A 153 6.14 -45.08 41.38
CA GLU A 153 5.38 -46.32 41.41
C GLU A 153 6.27 -47.51 41.78
N LYS A 154 7.42 -47.67 41.09
CA LYS A 154 8.41 -48.72 41.38
C LYS A 154 8.93 -48.65 42.81
N GLU A 155 9.28 -47.46 43.31
CA GLU A 155 9.71 -47.27 44.70
C GLU A 155 8.60 -47.68 45.69
N SER A 156 7.33 -47.35 45.39
CA SER A 156 6.20 -47.72 46.25
C SER A 156 5.95 -49.24 46.25
N GLU A 157 6.12 -49.91 45.10
CA GLU A 157 6.03 -51.37 44.99
C GLU A 157 7.16 -52.06 45.74
N GLU A 158 8.38 -51.53 45.64
CA GLU A 158 9.55 -52.05 46.34
C GLU A 158 9.42 -51.86 47.86
N GLN A 159 8.88 -50.73 48.32
CA GLN A 159 8.55 -50.49 49.72
C GLN A 159 7.47 -51.47 50.22
N LYS A 160 6.39 -51.68 49.46
CA LYS A 160 5.36 -52.67 49.79
C LYS A 160 5.93 -54.10 49.84
N ALA A 161 6.83 -54.45 48.93
CA ALA A 161 7.49 -55.76 48.92
C ALA A 161 8.40 -55.96 50.14
N LYS A 162 9.17 -54.93 50.52
CA LYS A 162 9.99 -54.93 51.75
C LYS A 162 9.12 -55.03 53.02
N GLU A 163 7.99 -54.32 53.07
CA GLU A 163 7.04 -54.43 54.20
C GLU A 163 6.41 -55.83 54.30
N LEU A 164 6.03 -56.43 53.16
CA LEU A 164 5.52 -57.80 53.08
C LEU A 164 6.56 -58.84 53.51
N GLN A 165 7.85 -58.63 53.20
CA GLN A 165 8.93 -59.47 53.71
C GLN A 165 9.14 -59.29 55.21
N ALA A 166 9.10 -58.05 55.73
CA ALA A 166 9.19 -57.76 57.16
C ALA A 166 8.02 -58.36 57.98
N ARG A 167 6.81 -58.41 57.41
CA ARG A 167 5.66 -59.12 57.98
C ARG A 167 5.78 -60.65 57.97
N LYS A 168 6.60 -61.22 57.08
CA LYS A 168 6.87 -62.67 57.06
C LYS A 168 7.99 -63.07 58.03
N SER A 169 8.93 -62.17 58.34
CA SER A 169 10.01 -62.40 59.31
C SER A 169 9.66 -62.02 60.76
N SER A 170 8.66 -61.17 60.97
CA SER A 170 8.03 -60.96 62.28
C SER A 170 6.81 -61.89 62.42
N GLY A 171 6.90 -62.94 63.22
CA GLY A 171 5.76 -63.80 63.54
C GLY A 171 4.67 -63.04 64.30
N ALA A 172 3.78 -62.33 63.60
CA ALA A 172 2.66 -61.61 64.20
C ALA A 172 1.38 -62.46 64.12
N LYS A 173 0.88 -62.82 65.30
CA LYS A 173 -0.41 -63.48 65.55
C LYS A 173 -1.56 -62.77 64.83
N LYS A 174 -2.50 -63.57 64.30
CA LYS A 174 -3.76 -63.14 63.67
C LYS A 174 -4.49 -62.09 64.53
N PRO A 175 -4.98 -60.98 63.96
CA PRO A 175 -5.82 -60.05 64.69
C PRO A 175 -7.20 -60.69 64.95
N ASN A 176 -7.61 -60.57 66.20
CA ASN A 176 -8.86 -61.08 66.74
C ASN A 176 -10.04 -60.28 66.16
N ARG A 177 -11.06 -60.98 65.68
CA ARG A 177 -12.16 -60.45 64.84
C ARG A 177 -13.21 -59.63 65.62
N PHE A 178 -12.88 -59.10 66.81
CA PHE A 178 -13.86 -58.65 67.80
C PHE A 178 -13.82 -57.19 68.24
N LEU A 179 -12.97 -56.32 67.69
CA LEU A 179 -12.91 -54.91 68.13
C LEU A 179 -12.66 -53.94 66.97
N ALA A 180 -13.74 -53.46 66.35
CA ALA A 180 -13.84 -52.11 65.78
C ALA A 180 -15.30 -51.80 65.35
N ILE A 181 -16.25 -52.05 66.26
CA ILE A 181 -17.46 -51.24 66.35
C ILE A 181 -17.06 -50.02 67.22
N PHE A 182 -17.49 -48.82 66.86
CA PHE A 182 -17.17 -47.50 67.45
C PHE A 182 -15.87 -46.81 66.99
N LYS A 183 -16.00 -46.03 65.91
CA LYS A 183 -15.90 -44.55 65.95
C LYS A 183 -16.45 -43.96 64.66
N SER A 184 -17.76 -43.73 64.68
CA SER A 184 -18.47 -42.86 63.75
C SER A 184 -18.18 -41.38 64.04
N ARG A 185 -18.25 -40.57 62.99
CA ARG A 185 -18.76 -39.18 62.95
C ARG A 185 -17.87 -38.04 63.49
N ASN A 186 -18.04 -36.91 62.78
CA ASN A 186 -17.48 -35.55 62.93
C ASN A 186 -16.04 -35.41 62.39
N GLU A 187 -15.71 -34.52 61.45
CA GLU A 187 -16.16 -33.14 61.18
C GLU A 187 -16.09 -32.84 59.65
N ARG A 188 -17.12 -32.26 58.99
CA ARG A 188 -17.26 -30.82 58.60
C ARG A 188 -15.92 -30.17 58.18
N SER A 189 -15.76 -29.50 57.03
CA SER A 189 -16.47 -28.28 56.58
C SER A 189 -15.99 -27.91 55.14
N LEU A 190 -16.89 -27.56 54.21
CA LEU A 190 -17.17 -26.18 53.73
C LEU A 190 -15.98 -25.45 53.06
N TYR A 191 -15.93 -25.42 51.72
CA TYR A 191 -16.17 -24.22 50.87
C TYR A 191 -15.83 -24.50 49.38
N PRO A 192 -16.67 -24.05 48.43
CA PRO A 192 -16.34 -23.88 47.01
C PRO A 192 -15.99 -22.41 46.69
N ASN A 193 -15.08 -22.15 45.76
CA ASN A 193 -14.94 -20.84 45.09
C ASN A 193 -14.36 -21.09 43.68
N LEU A 194 -15.09 -20.83 42.59
CA LEU A 194 -15.19 -19.53 41.88
C LEU A 194 -13.80 -19.07 41.43
N ARG A 195 -13.52 -18.77 40.15
CA ARG A 195 -14.32 -17.96 39.22
C ARG A 195 -13.65 -18.02 37.84
N SER A 196 -14.46 -18.19 36.80
CA SER A 196 -14.10 -17.88 35.42
C SER A 196 -14.48 -16.42 35.14
N GLN A 197 -13.55 -15.61 34.65
CA GLN A 197 -13.66 -14.32 33.94
C GLN A 197 -12.19 -13.94 33.62
N GLU A 198 -11.76 -13.41 32.48
CA GLU A 198 -12.35 -12.91 31.24
C GLU A 198 -11.26 -13.03 30.16
#